data_AF-A0A165S3B6-F1
#
_entry.id   AF-A0A165S3B6-F1
#
_cell.length_a   1.000
_cell.length_b   1.000
_cell.length_c   1.000
_cell.angle_alpha   90.00
_cell.angle_beta   90.00
_cell.angle_gamma   90.00
#
_symmetry.space_group_name_H-M   'P 1'
#
loop_
_entity.id
_entity.type
_entity.pdbx_description
1 polymer ?
#
loop_
_entity_poly.entity_id
_entity_poly.type
_entity_poly.pdbx_seq_one_letter_code
_entity_poly.pdbx_strand_id
1 'polypeptide(L)'
;MFFKWHTIALSMSVQARDSIKAFRRFVRELQDSAPSRHSAVCQDPVLALMAEATSPVFEIAGILQEERLIASEHGGYDIPRYIPLPRTREICGQIVALIMSVQIADEIATSPSILNSVAPWYDIMCRKELQLQVEPFRKSSAAFQRRRADTILSHLSIEETEKSHHCIGIVAGAPESESFGVFADHYRGPWIAERRYDRRQPYMHLIAEDSYRDLRWVSVADMADNAEYEPVIIPFDESTLRIARRTNKFMDRGQLMHLIMDVIQRSPWKDLYVLCGCRLRSTAASPVFWTTSTSLIQAVTGDVRPNHLPVSDIFRGYCLCEWAW
;
A
#
# COMPACT_ATOMS: atom_id res chain seq x y z
N MET A 1 -10.24 2.69 15.93
CA MET A 1 -9.61 3.50 14.88
C MET A 1 -8.16 3.73 15.30
N PHE A 2 -7.21 2.94 14.79
CA PHE A 2 -5.79 3.16 15.07
C PHE A 2 -5.26 4.19 14.08
N PHE A 3 -4.79 5.33 14.60
CA PHE A 3 -3.93 6.26 13.88
C PHE A 3 -2.80 5.45 13.24
N LYS A 4 -2.59 5.55 11.92
CA LYS A 4 -1.59 4.75 11.18
C LYS A 4 -0.19 5.29 11.42
N TRP A 5 0.25 5.23 12.67
CA TRP A 5 1.55 5.71 13.12
C TRP A 5 2.68 5.08 12.29
N HIS A 6 2.56 3.81 11.89
CA HIS A 6 3.54 3.19 11.00
C HIS A 6 3.72 3.94 9.68
N THR A 7 2.66 4.42 9.02
CA THR A 7 2.74 5.17 7.76
C THR A 7 3.36 6.56 7.96
N ILE A 8 3.00 7.25 9.04
CA ILE A 8 3.56 8.57 9.35
C ILE A 8 5.03 8.43 9.77
N ALA A 9 5.36 7.45 10.60
CA ALA A 9 6.73 7.16 11.03
C ALA A 9 7.60 6.72 9.85
N LEU A 10 7.08 5.91 8.93
CA LEU A 10 7.78 5.54 7.68
C LEU A 10 7.98 6.76 6.77
N SER A 11 6.98 7.63 6.64
CA SER A 11 7.09 8.86 5.84
C SER A 11 8.09 9.86 6.46
N MET A 12 8.09 10.00 7.79
CA MET A 12 9.09 10.76 8.53
C MET A 12 10.49 10.14 8.40
N SER A 13 10.60 8.81 8.35
CA SER A 13 11.86 8.09 8.12
C SER A 13 12.47 8.41 6.75
N VAL A 14 11.65 8.57 5.71
CA VAL A 14 12.13 9.03 4.39
C VAL A 14 12.71 10.43 4.49
N GLN A 15 11.98 11.37 5.10
CA GLN A 15 12.42 12.77 5.24
C GLN A 15 13.63 12.92 6.19
N ALA A 16 13.75 12.07 7.20
CA ALA A 16 14.80 12.10 8.21
C ALA A 16 15.97 11.14 7.91
N ARG A 17 16.04 10.54 6.70
CA ARG A 17 16.99 9.48 6.36
C ARG A 17 18.45 9.85 6.68
N ASP A 18 18.87 11.05 6.31
CA ASP A 18 20.25 11.51 6.55
C ASP A 18 20.52 11.75 8.05
N SER A 19 19.52 12.29 8.76
CA SER A 19 19.57 12.44 10.22
C SER A 19 19.65 11.09 10.93
N ILE A 20 18.90 10.08 10.47
CA ILE A 20 18.94 8.71 11.00
C ILE A 20 20.32 8.08 10.74
N LYS A 21 20.91 8.28 9.56
CA LYS A 21 22.28 7.83 9.24
C LYS A 21 23.34 8.47 10.11
N ALA A 22 23.22 9.77 10.37
CA ALA A 22 24.12 10.49 11.27
C ALA A 22 23.97 9.97 12.71
N PHE A 23 22.72 9.83 13.18
CA PHE A 23 22.41 9.35 14.51
C PHE A 23 22.88 7.90 14.76
N ARG A 24 22.80 7.03 13.75
CA ARG A 24 23.34 5.66 13.79
C ARG A 24 24.82 5.60 14.17
N ARG A 25 25.64 6.54 13.66
CA ARG A 25 27.07 6.61 14.00
C ARG A 25 27.27 6.88 15.47
N PHE A 26 26.53 7.86 16.00
CA PHE A 26 26.54 8.20 17.42
C PHE A 26 26.07 7.04 18.32
N VAL A 27 25.01 6.34 17.92
CA VAL A 27 24.52 5.15 18.67
C VAL A 27 25.58 4.05 18.72
N ARG A 28 26.32 3.81 17.63
CA ARG A 28 27.43 2.84 17.61
C ARG A 28 28.56 3.26 18.54
N GLU A 29 28.95 4.54 18.51
CA GLU A 29 29.99 5.07 19.40
C GLU A 29 29.62 4.90 20.88
N LEU A 30 28.34 5.13 21.24
CA LEU A 30 27.84 4.88 22.59
C LEU A 30 27.86 3.40 22.97
N GLN A 31 27.48 2.51 22.05
CA GLN A 31 27.53 1.06 22.25
C GLN A 31 28.97 0.54 22.42
N ASP A 32 29.91 1.06 21.64
CA ASP A 32 31.32 0.68 21.68
C ASP A 32 32.02 1.18 22.95
N SER A 33 31.52 2.28 23.53
CA SER A 33 32.03 2.88 24.77
C SER A 33 31.48 2.22 26.04
N ALA A 34 30.45 1.38 25.94
CA ALA A 34 29.84 0.72 27.09
C ALA A 34 30.73 -0.45 27.59
N PRO A 35 31.05 -0.51 28.90
CA PRO A 35 31.99 -1.48 29.45
C PRO A 35 31.51 -2.95 29.38
N SER A 36 30.22 -3.20 29.08
CA SER A 36 29.68 -4.53 28.79
C SER A 36 28.97 -4.55 27.42
N ARG A 37 29.74 -4.86 26.37
CA ARG A 37 29.31 -4.90 24.95
C ARG A 37 28.01 -5.69 24.66
N HIS A 38 27.54 -6.54 25.57
CA HIS A 38 26.37 -7.41 25.35
C HIS A 38 25.25 -7.30 26.39
N SER A 39 25.41 -6.55 27.50
CA SER A 39 24.33 -6.42 28.50
C SER A 39 23.71 -5.02 28.57
N ALA A 40 24.41 -3.98 28.12
CA ALA A 40 23.94 -2.59 28.27
C ALA A 40 22.77 -2.23 27.33
N VAL A 41 22.79 -2.69 26.07
CA VAL A 41 21.68 -2.43 25.11
C VAL A 41 20.39 -3.14 25.53
N CYS A 42 20.50 -4.30 26.19
CA CYS A 42 19.34 -5.06 26.67
C CYS A 42 18.76 -4.49 27.99
N GLN A 43 19.51 -3.64 28.70
CA GLN A 43 19.10 -3.05 29.98
C GLN A 43 18.69 -1.58 29.89
N ASP A 44 19.21 -0.84 28.90
CA ASP A 44 18.81 0.54 28.63
C ASP A 44 17.73 0.58 27.53
N PRO A 45 16.44 0.77 27.90
CA PRO A 45 15.34 0.81 26.94
C PRO A 45 15.45 1.98 25.95
N VAL A 46 16.13 3.07 26.33
CA VAL A 46 16.35 4.22 25.45
C VAL A 46 17.37 3.84 24.39
N LEU A 47 18.49 3.21 24.78
CA LEU A 47 19.51 2.77 23.83
C LEU A 47 18.98 1.66 22.90
N ALA A 48 18.14 0.76 23.40
CA ALA A 48 17.46 -0.25 22.60
C ALA A 48 16.56 0.39 21.53
N LEU A 49 15.73 1.37 21.92
CA LEU A 49 14.88 2.11 20.99
C LEU A 49 15.70 2.89 19.95
N MET A 50 16.80 3.53 20.36
CA MET A 50 17.71 4.23 19.45
C MET A 50 18.37 3.28 18.45
N ALA A 51 18.80 2.09 18.90
CA ALA A 51 19.37 1.06 18.03
C ALA A 51 18.33 0.49 17.05
N GLU A 52 17.10 0.27 17.50
CA GLU A 52 15.99 -0.14 16.65
C GLU A 52 15.67 0.94 15.61
N ALA A 53 15.42 2.18 16.04
CA ALA A 53 15.08 3.31 15.16
C ALA A 53 16.18 3.65 14.13
N THR A 54 17.45 3.35 14.45
CA THR A 54 18.58 3.54 13.54
C THR A 54 18.96 2.29 12.78
N SER A 55 18.21 1.18 12.90
CA SER A 55 18.53 -0.06 12.20
C SER A 55 18.66 0.17 10.67
N PRO A 56 19.69 -0.39 10.01
CA PRO A 56 19.79 -0.37 8.55
C PRO A 56 18.56 -0.98 7.85
N VAL A 57 17.81 -1.84 8.53
CA VAL A 57 16.56 -2.41 7.99
C VAL A 57 15.48 -1.34 7.81
N PHE A 58 15.38 -0.36 8.71
CA PHE A 58 14.46 0.77 8.56
C PHE A 58 14.83 1.69 7.40
N GLU A 59 16.11 1.77 7.05
CA GLU A 59 16.55 2.53 5.87
C GLU A 59 16.00 1.88 4.59
N ILE A 60 16.09 0.56 4.48
CA ILE A 60 15.51 -0.16 3.35
C ILE A 60 13.99 -0.12 3.38
N ALA A 61 13.37 -0.24 4.56
CA ALA A 61 11.92 -0.06 4.71
C ALA A 61 11.48 1.34 4.23
N GLY A 62 12.29 2.37 4.49
CA GLY A 62 12.09 3.73 3.98
C GLY A 62 12.19 3.82 2.46
N ILE A 63 13.19 3.17 1.83
CA ILE A 63 13.30 3.08 0.37
C ILE A 63 12.06 2.40 -0.22
N LEU A 64 11.65 1.28 0.39
CA LEU A 64 10.48 0.53 -0.04
C LEU A 64 9.18 1.35 0.11
N GLN A 65 9.05 2.12 1.20
CA GLN A 65 7.93 3.03 1.38
C GLN A 65 7.92 4.14 0.32
N GLU A 66 9.08 4.76 0.06
CA GLU A 66 9.23 5.78 -0.97
C GLU A 66 8.81 5.24 -2.35
N GLU A 67 9.23 4.01 -2.67
CA GLU A 67 8.81 3.31 -3.88
C GLU A 67 7.30 3.01 -3.91
N ARG A 68 6.60 2.95 -2.77
CA ARG A 68 5.14 2.78 -2.72
C ARG A 68 4.37 4.10 -2.82
N LEU A 69 5.03 5.26 -2.75
CA LEU A 69 4.35 6.56 -2.84
C LEU A 69 4.10 6.96 -4.29
N ILE A 70 2.94 7.56 -4.54
CA ILE A 70 2.62 8.20 -5.83
C ILE A 70 2.68 9.73 -5.78
N ALA A 71 2.54 10.32 -4.58
CA ALA A 71 2.73 11.73 -4.34
C ALA A 71 3.53 11.92 -3.06
N SER A 72 4.46 12.88 -3.08
CA SER A 72 5.26 13.31 -1.94
C SER A 72 4.43 14.00 -0.84
N GLU A 73 3.31 14.61 -1.22
CA GLU A 73 2.40 15.30 -0.31
C GLU A 73 1.18 14.44 0.01
N HIS A 74 0.77 14.43 1.28
CA HIS A 74 -0.37 13.66 1.78
C HIS A 74 -1.67 14.24 1.23
N GLY A 75 -2.02 13.89 -0.01
CA GLY A 75 -3.26 14.28 -0.67
C GLY A 75 -4.45 13.38 -0.34
N GLY A 76 -4.48 12.76 0.84
CA GLY A 76 -5.63 12.01 1.34
C GLY A 76 -6.01 10.76 0.53
N TYR A 77 -5.14 10.18 -0.28
CA TYR A 77 -5.44 8.92 -1.00
C TYR A 77 -4.21 8.03 -1.09
N ASP A 78 -3.98 7.29 -0.01
CA ASP A 78 -2.82 6.43 0.17
C ASP A 78 -3.00 5.06 -0.52
N ILE A 79 -3.49 5.02 -1.76
CA ILE A 79 -3.40 3.79 -2.54
C ILE A 79 -1.93 3.61 -2.92
N PRO A 80 -1.27 2.49 -2.57
CA PRO A 80 0.15 2.32 -2.88
C PRO A 80 0.42 2.22 -4.38
N ARG A 81 1.59 2.68 -4.80
CA ARG A 81 2.15 2.38 -6.12
C ARG A 81 2.57 0.91 -6.18
N TYR A 82 2.42 0.31 -7.35
CA TYR A 82 3.03 -0.99 -7.66
C TYR A 82 4.55 -0.83 -7.81
N ILE A 83 5.28 -1.79 -7.25
CA ILE A 83 6.73 -1.90 -7.42
C ILE A 83 6.99 -3.13 -8.32
N PRO A 84 7.66 -2.96 -9.47
CA PRO A 84 8.00 -4.06 -10.36
C PRO A 84 8.63 -5.23 -9.63
N LEU A 85 8.24 -6.46 -9.98
CA LEU A 85 8.74 -7.67 -9.33
C LEU A 85 10.28 -7.75 -9.29
N PRO A 86 11.03 -7.42 -10.36
CA PRO A 86 12.50 -7.41 -10.30
C PRO A 86 13.05 -6.50 -9.20
N ARG A 87 12.45 -5.31 -9.04
CA ARG A 87 12.83 -4.34 -8.01
C ARG A 87 12.42 -4.81 -6.62
N THR A 88 11.22 -5.37 -6.48
CA THR A 88 10.74 -5.98 -5.23
C THR A 88 11.71 -7.09 -4.78
N ARG A 89 12.12 -7.97 -5.70
CA ARG A 89 13.10 -9.04 -5.45
C ARG A 89 14.45 -8.52 -4.99
N GLU A 90 14.97 -7.49 -5.66
CA GLU A 90 16.22 -6.84 -5.28
C GLU A 90 16.16 -6.30 -3.85
N ILE A 91 15.12 -5.54 -3.51
CA ILE A 91 14.93 -4.95 -2.18
C ILE A 91 14.77 -6.05 -1.12
N CYS A 92 13.98 -7.09 -1.40
CA CYS A 92 13.83 -8.24 -0.52
C CYS A 92 15.17 -8.95 -0.29
N GLY A 93 16.01 -9.05 -1.32
CA GLY A 93 17.36 -9.62 -1.23
C GLY A 93 18.25 -8.87 -0.26
N GLN A 94 18.22 -7.54 -0.34
CA GLN A 94 18.97 -6.67 0.56
C GLN A 94 18.46 -6.80 2.01
N ILE A 95 17.14 -6.88 2.21
CA ILE A 95 16.53 -7.08 3.53
C ILE A 95 16.99 -8.41 4.13
N VAL A 96 16.88 -9.52 3.39
CA VAL A 96 17.27 -10.84 3.87
C VAL A 96 18.77 -10.90 4.16
N ALA A 97 19.62 -10.35 3.29
CA ALA A 97 21.06 -10.30 3.51
C ALA A 97 21.43 -9.55 4.81
N LEU A 98 20.74 -8.43 5.10
CA LEU A 98 20.93 -7.70 6.35
C LEU A 98 20.40 -8.49 7.55
N ILE A 99 19.16 -8.94 7.52
CA ILE A 99 18.51 -9.63 8.64
C ILE A 99 19.22 -10.94 8.97
N MET A 100 19.82 -11.63 7.99
CA MET A 100 20.58 -12.87 8.19
C MET A 100 22.05 -12.64 8.55
N SER A 101 22.51 -11.38 8.64
CA SER A 101 23.88 -11.04 9.02
C SER A 101 24.10 -11.18 10.53
N VAL A 102 25.28 -11.68 10.92
CA VAL A 102 25.72 -11.79 12.33
C VAL A 102 25.76 -10.41 13.01
N GLN A 103 25.90 -9.33 12.24
CA GLN A 103 26.00 -7.96 12.75
C GLN A 103 24.67 -7.38 13.24
N ILE A 104 23.54 -7.97 12.84
CA ILE A 104 22.22 -7.53 13.32
C ILE A 104 21.87 -8.34 14.57
N ALA A 105 21.47 -7.66 15.64
CA ALA A 105 21.02 -8.31 16.87
C ALA A 105 19.75 -9.15 16.64
N ASP A 106 19.59 -10.26 17.36
CA ASP A 106 18.43 -11.16 17.21
C ASP A 106 17.12 -10.41 17.53
N GLU A 107 17.08 -9.52 18.52
CA GLU A 107 15.88 -8.74 18.86
C GLU A 107 15.44 -7.84 17.70
N ILE A 108 16.39 -7.25 16.97
CA ILE A 108 16.13 -6.40 15.80
C ILE A 108 15.71 -7.25 14.59
N ALA A 109 16.45 -8.34 14.31
CA ALA A 109 16.19 -9.22 13.18
C ALA A 109 14.81 -9.89 13.22
N THR A 110 14.26 -10.07 14.43
CA THR A 110 12.98 -10.75 14.66
C THR A 110 11.88 -9.83 15.19
N SER A 111 12.16 -8.53 15.33
CA SER A 111 11.19 -7.54 15.81
C SER A 111 9.95 -7.50 14.90
N PRO A 112 8.73 -7.71 15.43
CA PRO A 112 7.51 -7.56 14.66
C PRO A 112 7.36 -6.16 14.04
N SER A 113 7.87 -5.11 14.69
CA SER A 113 7.84 -3.74 14.18
C SER A 113 8.67 -3.59 12.90
N ILE A 114 9.88 -4.15 12.91
CA ILE A 114 10.77 -4.16 11.75
C ILE A 114 10.18 -5.00 10.62
N LEU A 115 9.71 -6.21 10.93
CA LEU A 115 9.13 -7.10 9.92
C LEU A 115 7.87 -6.50 9.28
N ASN A 116 6.99 -5.85 10.07
CA ASN A 116 5.84 -5.13 9.54
C ASN A 116 6.21 -3.91 8.70
N SER A 117 7.37 -3.30 8.94
CA SER A 117 7.83 -2.13 8.18
C SER A 117 8.35 -2.52 6.79
N VAL A 118 9.05 -3.65 6.68
CA VAL A 118 9.53 -4.15 5.39
C VAL A 118 8.46 -4.96 4.63
N ALA A 119 7.63 -5.71 5.36
CA ALA A 119 6.67 -6.66 4.80
C ALA A 119 5.27 -6.47 5.41
N PRO A 120 4.66 -5.29 5.25
CA PRO A 120 3.35 -5.03 5.83
C PRO A 120 2.32 -6.05 5.33
N TRP A 121 1.36 -6.37 6.18
CA TRP A 121 0.34 -7.42 5.92
C TRP A 121 -0.40 -7.26 4.58
N TYR A 122 -0.58 -6.02 4.10
CA TYR A 122 -1.28 -5.71 2.85
C TYR A 122 -0.41 -5.90 1.59
N ASP A 123 0.92 -6.00 1.71
CA ASP A 123 1.83 -6.15 0.58
C ASP A 123 2.15 -7.62 0.32
N ILE A 124 1.19 -8.29 -0.33
CA ILE A 124 1.26 -9.72 -0.64
C ILE A 124 2.52 -10.06 -1.45
N MET A 125 2.93 -9.19 -2.38
CA MET A 125 4.06 -9.46 -3.26
C MET A 125 5.38 -9.39 -2.53
N CYS A 126 5.57 -8.35 -1.71
CA CYS A 126 6.75 -8.26 -0.86
C CYS A 126 6.82 -9.43 0.14
N ARG A 127 5.69 -9.80 0.77
CA ARG A 127 5.63 -10.94 1.70
C ARG A 127 5.99 -12.27 1.01
N LYS A 128 5.43 -12.56 -0.17
CA LYS A 128 5.75 -13.78 -0.94
C LYS A 128 7.21 -13.85 -1.34
N GLU A 129 7.77 -12.75 -1.85
CA GLU A 129 9.16 -12.71 -2.29
C GLU A 129 10.12 -12.85 -1.09
N LEU A 130 9.82 -12.21 0.06
CA LEU A 130 10.58 -12.42 1.29
C LEU A 130 10.51 -13.88 1.79
N GLN A 131 9.33 -14.52 1.74
CA GLN A 131 9.20 -15.95 2.09
C GLN A 131 10.13 -16.80 1.22
N LEU A 132 10.09 -16.62 -0.11
CA LEU A 132 10.92 -17.36 -1.06
C LEU A 132 12.42 -17.22 -0.76
N GLN A 133 12.86 -16.02 -0.38
CA GLN A 133 14.26 -15.75 -0.11
C GLN A 133 14.72 -16.18 1.29
N VAL A 134 13.82 -16.25 2.26
CA VAL A 134 14.10 -16.70 3.63
C VAL A 134 14.09 -18.23 3.72
N GLU A 135 13.27 -18.92 2.94
CA GLU A 135 13.09 -20.39 3.00
C GLU A 135 14.41 -21.19 3.00
N PRO A 136 15.44 -20.88 2.18
CA PRO A 136 16.70 -21.61 2.19
C PRO A 136 17.41 -21.60 3.56
N PHE A 137 17.23 -20.55 4.37
CA PHE A 137 17.90 -20.39 5.66
C PHE A 137 17.38 -21.33 6.75
N ARG A 138 16.19 -21.93 6.56
CA ARG A 138 15.68 -22.98 7.48
C ARG A 138 16.60 -24.20 7.55
N LYS A 139 17.36 -24.45 6.47
CA LYS A 139 18.32 -25.54 6.37
C LYS A 139 19.76 -25.10 6.60
N SER A 140 19.98 -23.85 7.05
CA SER A 140 21.33 -23.34 7.33
C SER A 140 22.03 -24.13 8.44
N SER A 141 23.34 -24.32 8.32
CA SER A 141 24.16 -24.88 9.40
C SER A 141 24.28 -23.91 10.58
N ALA A 142 24.09 -22.61 10.36
CA ALA A 142 24.12 -21.60 11.40
C ALA A 142 22.79 -21.58 12.19
N ALA A 143 22.85 -21.90 13.48
CA ALA A 143 21.66 -21.98 14.34
C ALA A 143 20.87 -20.66 14.41
N PHE A 144 21.54 -19.51 14.43
CA PHE A 144 20.87 -18.21 14.48
C PHE A 144 20.08 -17.92 13.20
N GLN A 145 20.60 -18.29 12.01
CA GLN A 145 19.91 -18.09 10.73
C GLN A 145 18.64 -18.94 10.65
N ARG A 146 18.70 -20.20 11.12
CA ARG A 146 17.51 -21.07 11.19
C ARG A 146 16.43 -20.45 12.06
N ARG A 147 16.78 -20.03 13.29
CA ARG A 147 15.82 -19.37 14.20
C ARG A 147 15.18 -18.14 13.58
N ARG A 148 16.00 -17.24 13.01
CA ARG A 148 15.50 -16.04 12.33
C ARG A 148 14.57 -16.40 11.18
N ALA A 149 14.93 -17.37 10.35
CA ALA A 149 14.11 -17.81 9.22
C ALA A 149 12.75 -18.33 9.69
N ASP A 150 12.72 -19.22 10.70
CA ASP A 150 11.47 -19.75 11.23
C ASP A 150 10.57 -18.64 11.82
N THR A 151 11.15 -17.68 12.55
CA THR A 151 10.39 -16.53 13.09
C THR A 151 9.83 -15.64 11.98
N ILE A 152 10.64 -15.31 10.97
CA ILE A 152 10.22 -14.47 9.84
C ILE A 152 9.11 -15.16 9.05
N LEU A 153 9.25 -16.46 8.75
CA LEU A 153 8.23 -17.20 7.99
C LEU A 153 6.92 -17.31 8.75
N SER A 154 6.98 -17.52 10.08
CA SER A 154 5.79 -17.47 10.93
C SER A 154 5.11 -16.10 10.85
N HIS A 155 5.87 -15.01 10.91
CA HIS A 155 5.33 -13.65 10.79
C HIS A 155 4.77 -13.33 9.40
N LEU A 156 5.38 -13.85 8.33
CA LEU A 156 4.98 -13.61 6.94
C LEU A 156 3.74 -14.42 6.54
N SER A 157 3.32 -15.41 7.34
CA SER A 157 2.08 -16.15 7.10
C SER A 157 0.91 -15.21 6.87
N ILE A 158 0.09 -15.50 5.85
CA ILE A 158 -1.02 -14.64 5.45
C ILE A 158 -2.24 -15.12 6.23
N GLU A 159 -2.65 -14.38 7.24
CA GLU A 159 -3.96 -14.58 7.87
C GLU A 159 -5.05 -13.98 6.97
N GLU A 160 -6.10 -14.75 6.69
CA GLU A 160 -7.28 -14.22 6.01
C GLU A 160 -8.00 -13.27 6.96
N THR A 161 -7.97 -11.98 6.66
CA THR A 161 -8.78 -10.98 7.36
C THR A 161 -10.25 -11.13 6.97
N GLU A 162 -11.14 -10.70 7.87
CA GLU A 162 -12.56 -10.57 7.59
C GLU A 162 -12.80 -9.81 6.27
N LYS A 163 -13.66 -10.37 5.42
CA LYS A 163 -13.94 -9.86 4.07
C LYS A 163 -15.12 -8.90 4.13
N SER A 164 -14.86 -7.61 4.35
CA SER A 164 -15.88 -6.55 4.30
C SER A 164 -15.50 -5.49 3.29
N HIS A 165 -16.44 -5.13 2.41
CA HIS A 165 -16.20 -4.08 1.41
C HIS A 165 -16.39 -2.70 2.04
N HIS A 166 -15.52 -1.77 1.68
CA HIS A 166 -15.54 -0.40 2.17
C HIS A 166 -15.45 0.60 1.03
N CYS A 167 -16.17 1.72 1.16
CA CYS A 167 -15.96 2.89 0.32
C CYS A 167 -14.52 3.37 0.44
N ILE A 168 -13.83 3.47 -0.70
CA ILE A 168 -12.45 3.96 -0.73
C ILE A 168 -12.36 5.49 -0.90
N GLY A 169 -13.50 6.13 -1.18
CA GLY A 169 -13.61 7.56 -1.39
C GLY A 169 -13.24 8.05 -2.79
N ILE A 170 -13.15 7.13 -3.76
CA ILE A 170 -13.12 7.46 -5.19
C ILE A 170 -14.55 7.32 -5.73
N VAL A 171 -15.00 8.36 -6.44
CA VAL A 171 -16.37 8.49 -6.94
C VAL A 171 -16.32 8.79 -8.43
N ALA A 172 -17.20 8.15 -9.20
CA ALA A 172 -17.47 8.50 -10.59
C ALA A 172 -18.87 9.12 -10.68
N GLY A 173 -18.95 10.37 -11.16
CA GLY A 173 -20.22 11.09 -11.19
C GLY A 173 -20.09 12.51 -11.74
N ALA A 174 -21.21 13.22 -11.83
CA ALA A 174 -21.25 14.62 -12.23
C ALA A 174 -21.61 15.52 -11.02
N PRO A 175 -20.66 16.31 -10.49
CA PRO A 175 -20.96 17.34 -9.51
C PRO A 175 -21.96 18.38 -10.07
N GLU A 176 -22.74 19.04 -9.21
CA GLU A 176 -23.82 19.98 -9.63
C GLU A 176 -23.35 21.14 -10.55
N SER A 177 -22.05 21.39 -10.69
CA SER A 177 -21.48 22.47 -11.52
C SER A 177 -20.32 22.00 -12.42
N GLU A 178 -20.10 20.70 -12.55
CA GLU A 178 -18.98 20.13 -13.29
C GLU A 178 -19.44 19.01 -14.23
N SER A 179 -18.66 18.73 -15.28
CA SER A 179 -18.92 17.59 -16.15
C SER A 179 -18.71 16.27 -15.40
N PHE A 180 -19.27 15.18 -15.93
CA PHE A 180 -18.98 13.85 -15.43
C PHE A 180 -17.46 13.63 -15.35
N GLY A 181 -17.02 13.04 -14.25
CA GLY A 181 -15.61 12.78 -14.00
C GLY A 181 -15.41 11.74 -12.91
N VAL A 182 -14.14 11.52 -12.57
CA VAL A 182 -13.76 10.67 -11.44
C VAL A 182 -13.02 11.55 -10.44
N PHE A 183 -13.44 11.46 -9.19
CA PHE A 183 -12.98 12.32 -8.11
C PHE A 183 -12.53 11.49 -6.93
N ALA A 184 -11.41 11.89 -6.37
CA ALA A 184 -10.99 11.51 -5.04
C ALA A 184 -11.69 12.48 -4.07
N ASP A 185 -12.87 12.09 -3.58
CA ASP A 185 -13.85 12.97 -2.94
C ASP A 185 -13.79 13.09 -1.40
N HIS A 186 -13.53 11.99 -0.69
CA HIS A 186 -13.10 11.99 0.72
C HIS A 186 -12.13 10.85 1.08
N TYR A 187 -11.30 10.99 2.13
CA TYR A 187 -10.37 9.94 2.56
C TYR A 187 -10.99 8.96 3.57
N ARG A 188 -11.72 7.94 3.12
CA ARG A 188 -12.41 6.97 4.02
C ARG A 188 -13.28 7.68 5.09
N GLY A 189 -13.90 6.95 6.00
CA GLY A 189 -14.54 7.56 7.19
C GLY A 189 -13.48 8.07 8.19
N PRO A 190 -13.75 9.14 8.95
CA PRO A 190 -15.01 9.86 9.11
C PRO A 190 -15.15 11.10 8.21
N TRP A 191 -14.32 11.24 7.17
CA TRP A 191 -14.30 12.45 6.35
C TRP A 191 -15.49 12.52 5.41
N ILE A 192 -16.04 13.73 5.26
CA ILE A 192 -17.24 14.01 4.46
C ILE A 192 -16.82 14.15 3.00
N ALA A 193 -17.67 13.65 2.08
CA ALA A 193 -17.59 14.00 0.67
C ALA A 193 -17.58 15.54 0.50
N GLU A 194 -16.60 16.07 -0.20
CA GLU A 194 -16.52 17.51 -0.45
C GLU A 194 -17.55 17.97 -1.48
N ARG A 195 -18.00 17.07 -2.35
CA ARG A 195 -18.86 17.38 -3.51
C ARG A 195 -20.31 16.95 -3.30
N ARG A 196 -21.21 17.70 -3.95
CA ARG A 196 -22.61 17.32 -4.17
C ARG A 196 -22.77 16.91 -5.63
N TYR A 197 -23.37 15.76 -5.85
CA TYR A 197 -23.56 15.19 -7.18
C TYR A 197 -25.00 15.33 -7.63
N ASP A 198 -25.19 15.55 -8.94
CA ASP A 198 -26.51 15.56 -9.54
C ASP A 198 -27.09 14.14 -9.54
N ARG A 199 -28.17 13.94 -8.78
CA ARG A 199 -28.88 12.65 -8.65
C ARG A 199 -29.51 12.18 -9.96
N ARG A 200 -29.60 13.03 -10.98
CA ARG A 200 -30.12 12.68 -12.31
C ARG A 200 -29.04 12.08 -13.21
N GLN A 201 -27.77 12.15 -12.81
CA GLN A 201 -26.63 11.66 -13.57
C GLN A 201 -26.13 10.32 -13.02
N PRO A 202 -25.41 9.52 -13.83
CA PRO A 202 -24.75 8.32 -13.34
C PRO A 202 -23.82 8.64 -12.16
N TYR A 203 -23.94 7.84 -11.10
CA TYR A 203 -23.21 8.04 -9.84
C TYR A 203 -22.78 6.69 -9.25
N MET A 204 -21.49 6.57 -8.94
CA MET A 204 -20.89 5.33 -8.46
C MET A 204 -19.78 5.58 -7.44
N HIS A 205 -19.73 4.75 -6.40
CA HIS A 205 -18.58 4.69 -5.50
C HIS A 205 -17.70 3.50 -5.81
N LEU A 206 -16.38 3.68 -5.77
CA LEU A 206 -15.44 2.57 -5.79
C LEU A 206 -15.35 1.97 -4.38
N ILE A 207 -15.57 0.66 -4.28
CA ILE A 207 -15.48 -0.11 -3.04
C ILE A 207 -14.45 -1.23 -3.21
N ALA A 208 -13.76 -1.57 -2.12
CA ALA A 208 -12.81 -2.67 -2.05
C ALA A 208 -12.85 -3.32 -0.67
N GLU A 209 -12.44 -4.59 -0.54
CA GLU A 209 -12.27 -5.19 0.79
C GLU A 209 -11.16 -4.47 1.58
N ASP A 210 -10.01 -4.24 0.95
CA ASP A 210 -8.96 -3.39 1.48
C ASP A 210 -8.22 -2.65 0.37
N SER A 211 -8.29 -1.31 0.33
CA SER A 211 -7.64 -0.53 -0.74
C SER A 211 -6.10 -0.60 -0.75
N TYR A 212 -5.44 -0.92 0.37
CA TYR A 212 -3.97 -1.10 0.41
C TYR A 212 -3.55 -2.47 -0.06
N ARG A 213 -4.43 -3.46 -0.06
CA ARG A 213 -4.15 -4.80 -0.58
C ARG A 213 -4.63 -4.97 -2.01
N ASP A 214 -5.79 -4.43 -2.31
CA ASP A 214 -6.56 -4.77 -3.50
C ASP A 214 -6.36 -3.78 -4.65
N LEU A 215 -5.84 -2.57 -4.37
CA LEU A 215 -5.63 -1.53 -5.38
C LEU A 215 -4.17 -1.10 -5.46
N ARG A 216 -3.68 -0.83 -6.67
CA ARG A 216 -2.35 -0.25 -6.90
C ARG A 216 -2.38 0.81 -7.99
N TRP A 217 -1.55 1.82 -7.86
CA TRP A 217 -1.17 2.66 -8.99
C TRP A 217 -0.03 2.02 -9.77
N VAL A 218 -0.28 1.61 -11.01
CA VAL A 218 0.69 0.92 -11.86
C VAL A 218 1.19 1.88 -12.92
N SER A 219 2.51 1.98 -13.09
CA SER A 219 3.10 2.77 -14.18
C SER A 219 2.67 2.18 -15.51
N VAL A 220 2.37 3.03 -16.49
CA VAL A 220 2.07 2.55 -17.85
C VAL A 220 3.19 1.68 -18.42
N ALA A 221 4.45 2.01 -18.09
CA ALA A 221 5.61 1.24 -18.52
C ALA A 221 5.63 -0.19 -17.95
N ASP A 222 5.04 -0.40 -16.78
CA ASP A 222 5.05 -1.69 -16.07
C ASP A 222 3.77 -2.52 -16.35
N MET A 223 2.79 -1.97 -17.08
CA MET A 223 1.50 -2.63 -17.28
C MET A 223 1.59 -3.88 -18.16
N ALA A 224 2.45 -3.88 -19.18
CA ALA A 224 2.54 -4.99 -20.13
C ALA A 224 3.06 -6.29 -19.48
N ASP A 225 3.93 -6.15 -18.47
CA ASP A 225 4.61 -7.26 -17.81
C ASP A 225 3.88 -7.72 -16.53
N ASN A 226 2.75 -7.11 -16.19
CA ASN A 226 2.09 -7.29 -14.89
C ASN A 226 0.76 -8.04 -15.00
N ALA A 227 0.82 -9.37 -14.93
CA ALA A 227 -0.37 -10.21 -14.95
C ALA A 227 -1.23 -10.14 -13.66
N GLU A 228 -0.71 -9.53 -12.58
CA GLU A 228 -1.35 -9.56 -11.25
C GLU A 228 -2.30 -8.39 -11.01
N TYR A 229 -2.16 -7.31 -11.79
CA TYR A 229 -2.95 -6.11 -11.64
C TYR A 229 -3.58 -5.71 -12.96
N GLU A 230 -4.90 -5.51 -12.96
CA GLU A 230 -5.63 -5.08 -14.14
C GLU A 230 -6.27 -3.70 -13.95
N PRO A 231 -6.29 -2.85 -14.99
CA PRO A 231 -6.85 -1.51 -14.90
C PRO A 231 -8.31 -1.50 -14.43
N VAL A 232 -8.61 -0.59 -13.50
CA VAL A 232 -9.99 -0.28 -13.12
C VAL A 232 -10.68 0.44 -14.26
N ILE A 233 -11.80 -0.11 -14.70
CA ILE A 233 -12.65 0.41 -15.76
C ILE A 233 -13.76 1.27 -15.17
N ILE A 234 -14.07 2.40 -15.79
CA ILE A 234 -15.24 3.21 -15.43
C ILE A 234 -16.33 2.89 -16.46
N PRO A 235 -17.45 2.28 -16.05
CA PRO A 235 -18.56 2.01 -16.95
C PRO A 235 -19.32 3.33 -17.19
N PHE A 236 -18.93 4.07 -18.22
CA PHE A 236 -19.59 5.32 -18.60
C PHE A 236 -19.76 5.35 -20.12
N ASP A 237 -21.02 5.32 -20.56
CA ASP A 237 -21.39 5.30 -21.97
C ASP A 237 -20.84 4.05 -22.72
N GLU A 238 -20.69 4.12 -24.04
CA GLU A 238 -20.08 3.04 -24.85
C GLU A 238 -18.55 2.96 -24.72
N SER A 239 -17.92 3.90 -24.02
CA SER A 239 -16.46 4.00 -23.91
C SER A 239 -15.93 3.38 -22.62
N THR A 240 -14.95 2.48 -22.73
CA THR A 240 -14.29 1.93 -21.53
C THR A 240 -13.17 2.85 -21.07
N LEU A 241 -13.46 3.74 -20.11
CA LEU A 241 -12.47 4.65 -19.53
C LEU A 241 -11.66 3.96 -18.43
N ARG A 242 -10.46 4.48 -18.11
CA ARG A 242 -9.59 4.06 -17.01
C ARG A 242 -9.21 5.23 -16.14
N ILE A 243 -9.03 4.99 -14.85
CA ILE A 243 -8.57 6.01 -13.90
C ILE A 243 -7.05 6.13 -13.97
N ALA A 244 -6.55 7.35 -14.15
CA ALA A 244 -5.13 7.64 -14.19
C ALA A 244 -4.77 8.89 -13.36
N ARG A 245 -3.48 9.00 -13.03
CA ARG A 245 -2.90 10.20 -12.43
C ARG A 245 -1.42 10.31 -12.75
N ARG A 246 -0.86 11.51 -12.54
CA ARG A 246 0.59 11.75 -12.63
C ARG A 246 1.24 11.75 -11.25
N THR A 247 2.48 11.28 -11.12
CA THR A 247 3.21 11.36 -9.84
C THR A 247 3.52 12.79 -9.45
N ASN A 248 3.48 13.08 -8.15
CA ASN A 248 3.79 14.39 -7.55
C ASN A 248 3.02 15.58 -8.13
N LYS A 249 1.97 15.34 -8.92
CA LYS A 249 1.06 16.37 -9.39
C LYS A 249 -0.11 16.48 -8.42
N PHE A 250 -0.35 17.70 -7.94
CA PHE A 250 -1.56 18.01 -7.17
C PHE A 250 -2.81 17.66 -7.97
N MET A 251 -3.78 17.04 -7.29
CA MET A 251 -5.11 16.84 -7.84
C MET A 251 -5.86 18.16 -7.69
N ASP A 252 -6.19 18.80 -8.81
CA ASP A 252 -7.02 20.00 -8.78
C ASP A 252 -8.41 19.58 -8.30
N ARG A 253 -8.79 20.03 -7.09
CA ARG A 253 -10.04 19.65 -6.43
C ARG A 253 -10.29 18.15 -6.52
N GLY A 254 -9.31 17.32 -6.17
CA GLY A 254 -9.48 15.85 -6.15
C GLY A 254 -9.78 15.20 -7.51
N GLN A 255 -9.77 15.94 -8.62
CA GLN A 255 -10.10 15.39 -9.93
C GLN A 255 -9.01 14.43 -10.42
N LEU A 256 -9.43 13.22 -10.81
CA LEU A 256 -8.59 12.19 -11.40
C LEU A 256 -8.72 12.23 -12.93
N MET A 257 -7.63 11.87 -13.61
CA MET A 257 -7.67 11.74 -15.07
C MET A 257 -8.45 10.48 -15.41
N HIS A 258 -9.30 10.54 -16.43
CA HIS A 258 -9.90 9.35 -17.01
C HIS A 258 -9.53 9.28 -18.49
N LEU A 259 -8.92 8.18 -18.90
CA LEU A 259 -8.33 8.02 -20.23
C LEU A 259 -8.82 6.72 -20.87
N ILE A 260 -8.93 6.72 -22.20
CA ILE A 260 -9.07 5.48 -22.95
C ILE A 260 -7.71 4.77 -23.08
N MET A 261 -7.73 3.45 -23.29
CA MET A 261 -6.52 2.63 -23.37
C MET A 261 -5.54 3.10 -24.47
N ASP A 262 -6.05 3.53 -25.62
CA ASP A 262 -5.21 4.02 -26.73
C ASP A 262 -4.37 5.25 -26.32
N VAL A 263 -4.95 6.16 -25.54
CA VAL A 263 -4.26 7.35 -25.05
C VAL A 263 -3.21 6.96 -24.00
N ILE A 264 -3.52 5.98 -23.16
CA ILE A 264 -2.57 5.46 -22.17
C ILE A 264 -1.37 4.83 -22.87
N GLN A 265 -1.59 3.95 -23.85
CA GLN A 265 -0.53 3.25 -24.57
C GLN A 265 0.36 4.18 -25.40
N ARG A 266 -0.21 5.26 -25.95
CA ARG A 266 0.52 6.28 -26.72
C ARG A 266 1.06 7.42 -25.87
N SER A 267 0.81 7.38 -24.55
CA SER A 267 1.17 8.46 -23.65
C SER A 267 2.69 8.67 -23.61
N PRO A 268 3.20 9.89 -23.86
CA PRO A 268 4.60 10.21 -23.68
C PRO A 268 4.96 10.41 -22.19
N TRP A 269 3.98 10.41 -21.29
CA TRP A 269 4.16 10.72 -19.88
C TRP A 269 4.75 9.51 -19.14
N LYS A 270 6.06 9.58 -18.86
CA LYS A 270 6.79 8.60 -18.04
C LYS A 270 6.31 8.54 -16.59
N ASP A 271 5.59 9.57 -16.17
CA ASP A 271 5.04 9.75 -14.82
C ASP A 271 3.54 9.44 -14.75
N LEU A 272 2.95 8.82 -15.78
CA LEU A 272 1.54 8.41 -15.80
C LEU A 272 1.35 7.04 -15.14
N TYR A 273 0.37 6.97 -14.24
CA TYR A 273 -0.02 5.77 -13.52
C TYR A 273 -1.50 5.52 -13.66
N VAL A 274 -1.87 4.25 -13.77
CA VAL A 274 -3.25 3.78 -13.90
C VAL A 274 -3.65 3.08 -12.61
N LEU A 275 -4.87 3.32 -12.13
CA LEU A 275 -5.41 2.59 -10.99
C LEU A 275 -5.78 1.18 -11.43
N CYS A 276 -5.22 0.18 -10.76
CA CYS A 276 -5.46 -1.23 -11.07
C CYS A 276 -5.96 -2.00 -9.84
N GLY A 277 -6.81 -3.00 -10.08
CA GLY A 277 -7.27 -3.98 -9.10
C GLY A 277 -6.44 -5.27 -9.14
N CYS A 278 -6.23 -5.89 -7.99
CA CYS A 278 -5.47 -7.12 -7.83
C CYS A 278 -6.27 -8.36 -8.30
N ARG A 279 -5.63 -9.23 -9.11
CA ARG A 279 -6.19 -10.50 -9.61
C ARG A 279 -5.81 -11.74 -8.81
N LEU A 280 -4.86 -11.63 -7.88
CA LEU A 280 -4.18 -12.78 -7.24
C LEU A 280 -5.08 -13.71 -6.39
N ARG A 281 -6.39 -13.48 -6.27
CA ARG A 281 -7.29 -14.40 -5.57
C ARG A 281 -7.72 -15.54 -6.49
N SER A 282 -7.45 -16.77 -6.04
CA SER A 282 -7.84 -18.05 -6.67
C SER A 282 -9.35 -18.24 -6.86
N THR A 283 -10.17 -17.29 -6.41
CA THR A 283 -11.63 -17.29 -6.49
C THR A 283 -12.13 -16.22 -7.47
N ALA A 284 -11.75 -16.34 -8.75
CA ALA A 284 -12.42 -15.81 -9.95
C ALA A 284 -12.93 -14.35 -10.03
N ALA A 285 -12.82 -13.50 -9.01
CA ALA A 285 -13.32 -12.14 -9.02
C ALA A 285 -12.39 -11.19 -8.24
N SER A 286 -12.07 -10.05 -8.85
CA SER A 286 -11.43 -8.92 -8.16
C SER A 286 -12.32 -8.48 -6.98
N PRO A 287 -11.74 -8.19 -5.80
CA PRO A 287 -12.50 -7.70 -4.64
C PRO A 287 -12.89 -6.21 -4.77
N VAL A 288 -12.77 -5.63 -5.96
CA VAL A 288 -13.01 -4.21 -6.23
C VAL A 288 -14.24 -4.05 -7.12
N PHE A 289 -15.18 -3.22 -6.68
CA PHE A 289 -16.45 -2.98 -7.37
C PHE A 289 -16.77 -1.50 -7.44
N TRP A 290 -17.40 -1.07 -8.52
CA TRP A 290 -18.25 0.11 -8.48
C TRP A 290 -19.59 -0.26 -7.88
N THR A 291 -20.08 0.55 -6.96
CA THR A 291 -21.40 0.38 -6.37
C THR A 291 -22.30 1.54 -6.80
N THR A 292 -23.49 1.20 -7.26
CA THR A 292 -24.64 2.10 -7.48
C THR A 292 -25.76 1.70 -6.52
N SER A 293 -26.83 2.51 -6.44
CA SER A 293 -28.00 2.20 -5.61
C SER A 293 -28.64 0.83 -5.91
N THR A 294 -28.48 0.28 -7.13
CA THR A 294 -29.14 -0.97 -7.55
C THR A 294 -28.19 -2.08 -8.01
N SER A 295 -26.96 -1.75 -8.35
CA SER A 295 -26.00 -2.68 -8.97
C SER A 295 -24.59 -2.56 -8.41
N LEU A 296 -23.88 -3.68 -8.43
CA LEU A 296 -22.44 -3.78 -8.23
C LEU A 296 -21.81 -4.15 -9.56
N ILE A 297 -20.83 -3.36 -10.00
CA ILE A 297 -20.13 -3.57 -11.24
C ILE A 297 -18.70 -3.94 -10.89
N GLN A 298 -18.24 -5.11 -11.33
CA GLN A 298 -16.87 -5.57 -11.09
C GLN A 298 -15.92 -4.57 -11.76
N ALA A 299 -15.03 -3.94 -10.99
CA ALA A 299 -14.31 -2.75 -11.42
C ALA A 299 -13.21 -3.02 -12.46
N VAL A 300 -12.89 -4.28 -12.73
CA VAL A 300 -11.87 -4.75 -13.68
C VAL A 300 -12.50 -5.38 -14.94
N THR A 301 -13.52 -6.22 -14.78
CA THR A 301 -14.19 -6.95 -15.87
C THR A 301 -15.42 -6.22 -16.39
N GLY A 302 -16.05 -5.37 -15.57
CA GLY A 302 -17.31 -4.72 -15.90
C GLY A 302 -18.55 -5.58 -15.65
N ASP A 303 -18.39 -6.77 -15.09
CA ASP A 303 -19.52 -7.66 -14.84
C ASP A 303 -20.50 -7.02 -13.85
N VAL A 304 -21.75 -6.93 -14.27
CA VAL A 304 -22.82 -6.29 -13.48
C VAL A 304 -23.59 -7.36 -12.71
N ARG A 305 -23.81 -7.13 -11.42
CA ARG A 305 -24.67 -7.96 -10.56
C ARG A 305 -25.57 -7.06 -9.71
N PRO A 306 -26.71 -7.57 -9.20
CA PRO A 306 -27.55 -6.81 -8.28
C PRO A 306 -26.78 -6.42 -7.01
N ASN A 307 -27.06 -5.23 -6.48
CA ASN A 307 -26.47 -4.79 -5.23
C ASN A 307 -27.22 -5.38 -4.03
N HIS A 308 -26.62 -6.39 -3.40
CA HIS A 308 -27.12 -7.01 -2.17
C HIS A 308 -26.28 -6.65 -0.94
N LEU A 309 -25.30 -5.74 -1.08
CA LEU A 309 -24.47 -5.33 0.03
C LEU A 309 -25.24 -4.36 0.93
N PRO A 310 -25.32 -4.59 2.25
CA PRO A 310 -25.90 -3.62 3.16
C PRO A 310 -25.13 -2.29 3.08
N VAL A 311 -25.86 -1.19 2.93
CA VAL A 311 -25.30 0.18 2.91
C VAL A 311 -24.42 0.43 4.14
N SER A 312 -24.87 -0.04 5.31
CA SER A 312 -24.14 0.02 6.57
C SER A 312 -22.79 -0.72 6.56
N ASP A 313 -22.64 -1.75 5.72
CA ASP A 313 -21.39 -2.51 5.62
C ASP A 313 -20.38 -1.78 4.72
N ILE A 314 -20.85 -1.17 3.63
CA ILE A 314 -20.03 -0.38 2.71
C ILE A 314 -19.50 0.89 3.38
N PHE A 315 -20.36 1.57 4.15
CA PHE A 315 -20.09 2.86 4.77
C PHE A 315 -19.76 2.76 6.27
N ARG A 316 -19.53 1.54 6.77
CA ARG A 316 -19.26 1.23 8.18
C ARG A 316 -18.16 2.13 8.74
N GLY A 317 -18.41 2.74 9.90
CA GLY A 317 -17.43 3.58 10.58
C GLY A 317 -17.41 5.06 10.13
N TYR A 318 -18.58 5.66 9.94
CA TYR A 318 -18.80 7.11 9.75
C TYR A 318 -18.52 7.67 8.34
N CYS A 319 -18.63 6.88 7.28
CA CYS A 319 -18.59 7.46 5.93
C CYS A 319 -19.92 8.16 5.61
N LEU A 320 -19.92 9.48 5.50
CA LEU A 320 -21.14 10.26 5.24
C LEU A 320 -21.67 10.14 3.80
N CYS A 321 -21.00 9.38 2.94
CA CYS A 321 -21.55 9.00 1.64
C CYS A 321 -22.85 8.20 1.76
N GLU A 322 -23.12 7.57 2.91
CA GLU A 322 -24.43 6.97 3.21
C GLU A 322 -25.58 7.98 3.03
N TRP A 323 -25.38 9.27 3.32
CA TRP A 323 -26.44 10.28 3.18
C TRP A 323 -26.72 10.68 1.72
N ALA A 324 -25.75 10.43 0.84
CA ALA A 324 -25.89 10.67 -0.59
C ALA A 324 -26.44 9.45 -1.35
N TRP A 325 -26.55 8.31 -0.65
CA TRP A 325 -26.91 7.01 -1.21
C TRP A 325 -28.42 6.81 -1.44
#